data_AF-A0AAN0MGD8-F1
#
_entry.id   AF-A0AAN0MGD8-F1
#
_cell.length_a   1.000
_cell.length_b   1.000
_cell.length_c   1.000
_cell.angle_alpha   90.00
_cell.angle_beta   90.00
_cell.angle_gamma   90.00
#
_symmetry.space_group_name_H-M   'P 1'
#
loop_
_entity.id
_entity.type
_entity.pdbx_description
1 polymer ?
#
loop_
_entity_poly.entity_id
_entity_poly.type
_entity_poly.pdbx_seq_one_letter_code
_entity_poly.pdbx_strand_id
1 'polypeptide(L)'
;MTCTVVALGEPLEPLHDLMERAPIVIGADDLGDDRRRARGLVVGLDLVSEGSPRKARGRLRREALRWGVELQRYPAAVHLLILYRLPPEASAERVVGTAERLALRLHAEMERRARYVDVTLIDVTRCDDGERLADRLLERISGSAGGYPAAALTWSDIRDVSIAAATTAGNC
;
A
#
# COMPACT_ATOMS: atom_id res chain seq x y z
N MET A 1 -12.30 16.01 -9.82
CA MET A 1 -12.19 15.81 -8.36
C MET A 1 -10.76 15.46 -8.06
N THR A 2 -10.06 16.30 -7.30
CA THR A 2 -8.70 16.00 -6.82
C THR A 2 -8.78 14.93 -5.74
N CYS A 3 -8.20 13.76 -6.00
CA CYS A 3 -8.14 12.67 -5.03
C CYS A 3 -7.07 13.01 -3.99
N THR A 4 -7.44 13.26 -2.74
CA THR A 4 -6.45 13.48 -1.67
C THR A 4 -5.79 12.15 -1.32
N VAL A 5 -4.47 12.09 -1.47
CA VAL A 5 -3.62 10.96 -1.10
C VAL A 5 -2.85 11.33 0.14
N VAL A 6 -2.73 10.40 1.08
CA VAL A 6 -1.89 10.59 2.27
C VAL A 6 -0.77 9.58 2.23
N ALA A 7 0.46 10.07 2.12
CA ALA A 7 1.66 9.24 2.19
C ALA A 7 2.20 9.25 3.62
N LEU A 8 2.34 8.06 4.20
CA LEU A 8 2.67 7.84 5.60
C LEU A 8 3.75 6.77 5.75
N GLY A 9 4.35 6.71 6.93
CA GLY A 9 5.38 5.69 7.25
C GLY A 9 6.78 6.16 6.86
N GLU A 10 7.59 5.22 6.38
CA GLU A 10 9.00 5.46 6.10
C GLU A 10 9.20 6.02 4.68
N PRO A 11 10.16 6.95 4.50
CA PRO A 11 10.49 7.48 3.19
C PRO A 11 11.22 6.40 2.39
N LEU A 12 10.47 5.70 1.54
CA LEU A 12 11.05 4.84 0.53
C LEU A 12 11.48 5.72 -0.64
N GLU A 13 12.69 5.51 -1.14
CA GLU A 13 13.20 6.22 -2.34
C GLU A 13 12.18 6.20 -3.52
N PRO A 14 11.53 5.06 -3.86
CA PRO A 14 10.48 5.04 -4.88
C PRO A 14 9.22 5.87 -4.59
N LEU A 15 9.03 6.37 -3.35
CA LEU A 15 7.91 7.23 -2.97
C LEU A 15 8.24 8.71 -3.08
N HIS A 16 9.50 9.10 -3.31
CA HIS A 16 9.86 10.51 -3.46
C HIS A 16 9.10 11.18 -4.61
N ASP A 17 9.03 10.53 -5.78
CA ASP A 17 8.31 11.06 -6.94
C ASP A 17 6.81 11.18 -6.70
N LEU A 18 6.24 10.30 -5.86
CA LEU A 18 4.85 10.43 -5.44
C LEU A 18 4.68 11.70 -4.60
N MET A 19 5.57 11.91 -3.61
CA MET A 19 5.54 13.05 -2.68
C MET A 19 5.65 14.40 -3.39
N GLU A 20 6.31 14.46 -4.54
CA GLU A 20 6.47 15.70 -5.33
C GLU A 20 5.23 16.05 -6.20
N ARG A 21 4.35 15.09 -6.48
CA ARG A 21 3.35 15.20 -7.57
C ARG A 21 1.90 15.39 -7.13
N ALA A 22 1.52 15.08 -5.90
CA ALA A 22 0.15 15.20 -5.42
C ALA A 22 0.04 16.14 -4.20
N PRO A 23 -1.16 16.66 -3.86
CA PRO A 23 -1.40 17.32 -2.58
C PRO A 23 -1.35 16.26 -1.48
N ILE A 24 -0.14 15.76 -1.21
CA ILE A 24 0.16 14.74 -0.24
C ILE A 24 0.46 15.44 1.06
N VAL A 25 -0.37 15.18 2.05
CA VAL A 25 -0.03 15.56 3.42
C VAL A 25 0.90 14.48 3.95
N ILE A 26 2.14 14.87 4.23
CA ILE A 26 3.16 14.02 4.81
C ILE A 26 2.94 13.99 6.31
N GLY A 27 2.73 12.79 6.86
CA GLY A 27 2.64 12.59 8.30
C GLY A 27 1.21 12.61 8.84
N ALA A 28 0.98 11.77 9.86
CA ALA A 28 -0.35 11.58 10.43
C ALA A 28 -0.83 12.83 11.19
N ASP A 29 0.07 13.64 11.75
CA ASP A 29 -0.25 14.59 12.82
C ASP A 29 -0.85 15.93 12.32
N ASP A 30 -0.57 16.36 11.10
CA ASP A 30 -0.98 17.69 10.56
C ASP A 30 -2.21 17.68 9.63
N LEU A 31 -2.89 16.54 9.51
CA LEU A 31 -3.94 16.35 8.49
C LEU A 31 -5.30 17.03 8.74
N GLY A 32 -5.57 17.60 9.91
CA GLY A 32 -6.82 18.33 10.22
C GLY A 32 -8.09 17.77 9.54
N ASP A 33 -8.72 18.57 8.69
CA ASP A 33 -9.89 18.21 7.88
C ASP A 33 -9.57 17.36 6.64
N ASP A 34 -8.33 17.38 6.15
CA ASP A 34 -7.89 16.61 4.97
C ASP A 34 -7.93 15.10 5.23
N ARG A 35 -7.76 14.67 6.49
CA ARG A 35 -8.04 13.31 6.97
C ARG A 35 -9.42 12.79 6.53
N ARG A 36 -10.43 13.67 6.51
CA ARG A 36 -11.82 13.31 6.13
C ARG A 36 -12.02 13.25 4.62
N ARG A 37 -11.09 13.77 3.82
CA ARG A 37 -11.16 13.82 2.36
C ARG A 37 -10.21 12.84 1.68
N ALA A 38 -9.22 12.33 2.41
CA ALA A 38 -8.29 11.30 1.97
C ALA A 38 -9.03 10.07 1.43
N ARG A 39 -8.85 9.77 0.15
CA ARG A 39 -9.44 8.59 -0.51
C ARG A 39 -8.50 7.39 -0.51
N GLY A 40 -7.19 7.62 -0.40
CA GLY A 40 -6.19 6.57 -0.36
C GLY A 40 -5.10 6.85 0.66
N LEU A 41 -4.69 5.80 1.37
CA LEU A 41 -3.50 5.78 2.20
C LEU A 41 -2.38 5.03 1.47
N VAL A 42 -1.21 5.65 1.40
CA VAL A 42 0.02 5.05 0.88
C VAL A 42 1.01 4.95 2.04
N VAL A 43 1.46 3.74 2.35
CA VAL A 43 2.34 3.48 3.48
C VAL A 43 3.65 2.90 3.00
N GLY A 44 4.77 3.56 3.27
CA GLY A 44 6.11 3.02 3.04
C GLY A 44 6.65 2.23 4.24
N LEU A 45 7.22 1.05 4.01
CA LEU A 45 7.88 0.22 5.01
C LEU A 45 9.26 -0.25 4.51
N ASP A 46 10.35 0.25 5.10
CA ASP A 46 11.69 -0.25 4.81
C ASP A 46 12.03 -1.40 5.75
N LEU A 47 12.01 -2.62 5.22
CA LEU A 47 12.34 -3.83 5.97
C LEU A 47 13.77 -4.31 5.71
N VAL A 48 14.57 -3.58 4.93
CA VAL A 48 15.96 -3.94 4.58
C VAL A 48 16.80 -4.06 5.85
N SER A 49 16.61 -3.18 6.83
CA SER A 49 17.36 -3.14 8.09
C SER A 49 17.06 -4.29 9.07
N GLU A 50 16.03 -5.11 8.81
CA GLU A 50 15.61 -6.16 9.73
C GLU A 50 16.59 -7.35 9.84
N GLY A 51 17.56 -7.43 8.91
CA GLY A 51 18.68 -8.38 8.95
C GLY A 51 18.31 -9.87 8.84
N SER A 52 17.02 -10.19 8.75
CA SER A 52 16.55 -11.54 8.41
C SER A 52 15.13 -11.54 7.85
N PRO A 53 14.77 -12.50 6.97
CA PRO A 53 13.41 -12.60 6.41
C PRO A 53 12.33 -12.88 7.46
N ARG A 54 12.70 -13.50 8.60
CA ARG A 54 11.77 -13.74 9.71
C ARG A 54 11.39 -12.42 10.41
N LYS A 55 12.39 -11.57 10.69
CA LYS A 55 12.17 -10.26 11.32
C LYS A 55 11.40 -9.32 10.38
N ALA A 56 11.77 -9.28 9.09
CA ALA A 56 11.04 -8.55 8.05
C ALA A 56 9.56 -8.92 8.00
N ARG A 57 9.22 -10.22 7.94
CA ARG A 57 7.81 -10.68 7.99
C ARG A 57 7.11 -10.30 9.29
N GLY A 58 7.82 -10.39 10.42
CA GLY A 58 7.30 -9.99 11.73
C GLY A 58 6.94 -8.51 11.77
N ARG A 59 7.81 -7.64 11.25
CA ARG A 59 7.56 -6.20 11.16
C ARG A 59 6.47 -5.86 10.16
N LEU A 60 6.51 -6.44 8.95
CA LEU A 60 5.44 -6.27 7.95
C LEU A 60 4.06 -6.58 8.56
N ARG A 61 3.94 -7.69 9.28
CA ARG A 61 2.69 -8.04 9.96
C ARG A 61 2.27 -7.03 11.03
N ARG A 62 3.20 -6.58 11.87
CA ARG A 62 2.88 -5.59 12.92
C ARG A 62 2.43 -4.27 12.31
N GLU A 63 3.17 -3.75 11.34
CA GLU A 63 2.85 -2.47 10.70
C GLU A 63 1.57 -2.55 9.87
N ALA A 64 1.36 -3.63 9.11
CA ALA A 64 0.11 -3.80 8.35
C ALA A 64 -1.12 -3.79 9.27
N LEU A 65 -1.06 -4.50 10.41
CA LEU A 65 -2.15 -4.49 11.39
C LEU A 65 -2.33 -3.13 12.06
N ARG A 66 -1.23 -2.44 12.41
CA ARG A 66 -1.27 -1.08 12.94
C ARG A 66 -1.95 -0.13 11.96
N TRP A 67 -1.62 -0.19 10.67
CA TRP A 67 -2.24 0.63 9.64
C TRP A 67 -3.71 0.29 9.39
N GLY A 68 -4.11 -0.97 9.57
CA GLY A 68 -5.53 -1.34 9.60
C GLY A 68 -6.33 -0.65 10.71
N VAL A 69 -5.73 -0.45 11.88
CA VAL A 69 -6.33 0.31 12.98
C VAL A 69 -6.30 1.81 12.67
N GLU A 70 -5.19 2.33 12.17
CA GLU A 70 -5.01 3.76 11.87
C GLU A 70 -5.96 4.22 10.74
N LEU A 71 -6.26 3.36 9.77
CA LEU A 71 -7.22 3.59 8.69
C LEU A 71 -8.61 3.99 9.21
N GLN A 72 -8.98 3.64 10.46
CA GLN A 72 -10.23 4.08 11.09
C GLN A 72 -10.34 5.61 11.22
N ARG A 73 -9.20 6.31 11.23
CA ARG A 73 -9.15 7.78 11.30
C ARG A 73 -9.41 8.46 9.94
N TYR A 74 -9.52 7.68 8.87
CA TYR A 74 -9.69 8.15 7.50
C TYR A 74 -11.01 7.60 6.92
N PRO A 75 -12.16 8.21 7.25
CA PRO A 75 -13.47 7.65 6.91
C PRO A 75 -13.76 7.62 5.40
N ALA A 76 -13.17 8.54 4.63
CA ALA A 76 -13.31 8.57 3.17
C ALA A 76 -12.32 7.65 2.43
N ALA A 77 -11.37 7.06 3.15
CA ALA A 77 -10.37 6.19 2.54
C ALA A 77 -11.01 4.88 2.11
N VAL A 78 -10.86 4.58 0.81
CA VAL A 78 -11.34 3.36 0.15
C VAL A 78 -10.19 2.53 -0.43
N HIS A 79 -8.96 3.03 -0.36
CA HIS A 79 -7.74 2.32 -0.75
C HIS A 79 -6.69 2.38 0.38
N LEU A 80 -6.12 1.22 0.73
CA LEU A 80 -4.94 1.11 1.58
C LEU A 80 -3.83 0.41 0.78
N LEU A 81 -2.80 1.16 0.43
CA LEU A 81 -1.64 0.68 -0.31
C LEU A 81 -0.43 0.64 0.65
N ILE A 82 0.11 -0.55 0.92
CA ILE A 82 1.30 -0.72 1.77
C ILE A 82 2.45 -1.19 0.89
N LEU A 83 3.43 -0.32 0.70
CA LEU A 83 4.64 -0.58 -0.05
C LEU A 83 5.74 -1.01 0.90
N TYR A 84 6.48 -2.06 0.53
CA TYR A 84 7.58 -2.54 1.34
C TYR A 84 8.82 -2.89 0.51
N ARG A 85 9.99 -2.64 1.09
CA ARG A 85 11.28 -3.12 0.58
C ARG A 85 11.80 -4.24 1.47
N LEU A 86 12.33 -5.29 0.85
CA LEU A 86 12.92 -6.43 1.52
C LEU A 86 14.44 -6.42 1.44
N PRO A 87 15.13 -7.04 2.42
CA PRO A 87 16.56 -7.27 2.28
C PRO A 87 16.82 -8.19 1.08
N PRO A 88 17.95 -8.02 0.35
CA PRO A 88 18.26 -8.79 -0.87
C PRO A 88 18.21 -10.31 -0.68
N GLU A 89 18.51 -10.79 0.53
CA GLU A 89 18.56 -12.22 0.88
C GLU A 89 17.18 -12.79 1.26
N ALA A 90 16.12 -11.97 1.27
CA ALA A 90 14.77 -12.46 1.52
C ALA A 90 14.23 -13.24 0.32
N SER A 91 13.73 -14.44 0.61
CA SER A 91 12.86 -15.16 -0.32
C SER A 91 11.58 -14.35 -0.53
N ALA A 92 11.49 -13.69 -1.69
CA ALA A 92 10.36 -12.86 -2.10
C ALA A 92 9.04 -13.63 -1.97
N GLU A 93 8.99 -14.89 -2.43
CA GLU A 93 7.79 -15.76 -2.36
C GLU A 93 7.21 -15.89 -0.95
N ARG A 94 8.06 -16.10 0.07
CA ARG A 94 7.59 -16.28 1.45
C ARG A 94 7.04 -15.00 2.07
N VAL A 95 7.55 -13.85 1.63
CA VAL A 95 7.05 -12.55 2.06
C VAL A 95 5.77 -12.23 1.30
N VAL A 96 5.71 -12.47 -0.02
CA VAL A 96 4.50 -12.27 -0.84
C VAL A 96 3.32 -13.06 -0.30
N GLY A 97 3.49 -14.36 0.01
CA GLY A 97 2.40 -15.14 0.63
C GLY A 97 2.01 -14.65 2.03
N THR A 98 2.91 -13.95 2.74
CA THR A 98 2.57 -13.27 4.00
C THR A 98 1.79 -11.98 3.74
N ALA A 99 2.19 -11.22 2.73
CA ALA A 99 1.54 -10.00 2.30
C ALA A 99 0.10 -10.27 1.82
N GLU A 100 -0.10 -11.34 1.06
CA GLU A 100 -1.42 -11.76 0.57
C GLU A 100 -2.38 -12.08 1.72
N ARG A 101 -1.92 -12.90 2.68
CA ARG A 101 -2.70 -13.22 3.89
C ARG A 101 -3.02 -11.98 4.72
N LEU A 102 -2.12 -10.99 4.74
CA LEU A 102 -2.36 -9.72 5.43
C LEU A 102 -3.38 -8.86 4.70
N ALA A 103 -3.31 -8.76 3.37
CA ALA A 103 -4.28 -8.04 2.55
C ALA A 103 -5.69 -8.58 2.79
N LEU A 104 -5.87 -9.90 2.68
CA LEU A 104 -7.16 -10.57 2.90
C LEU A 104 -7.67 -10.35 4.32
N ARG A 105 -6.80 -10.50 5.32
CA ARG A 105 -7.17 -10.30 6.73
C ARG A 105 -7.61 -8.87 7.01
N LEU A 106 -6.88 -7.88 6.49
CA LEU A 106 -7.18 -6.48 6.69
C LEU A 106 -8.49 -6.08 6.01
N HIS A 107 -8.68 -6.53 4.76
CA HIS A 107 -9.93 -6.33 4.03
C HIS A 107 -11.13 -6.89 4.81
N ALA A 108 -11.05 -8.16 5.23
CA ALA A 108 -12.11 -8.78 6.04
C ALA A 108 -12.32 -8.08 7.40
N GLU A 109 -11.29 -7.44 7.95
CA GLU A 109 -11.43 -6.60 9.14
C GLU A 109 -12.22 -5.31 8.87
N MET A 110 -12.05 -4.72 7.70
CA MET A 110 -12.77 -3.52 7.29
C MET A 110 -14.22 -3.84 6.94
N GLU A 111 -14.46 -4.94 6.22
CA GLU A 111 -15.82 -5.37 5.90
C GLU A 111 -16.65 -5.64 7.16
N ARG A 112 -16.06 -6.28 8.18
CA ARG A 112 -16.72 -6.49 9.48
C ARG A 112 -17.08 -5.19 10.20
N ARG A 113 -16.48 -4.07 9.82
CA ARG A 113 -16.80 -2.72 10.31
C ARG A 113 -17.68 -1.93 9.34
N ALA A 114 -18.34 -2.61 8.40
CA ALA A 114 -19.14 -2.02 7.32
C ALA A 114 -18.36 -1.01 6.46
N ARG A 115 -17.05 -1.25 6.27
CA ARG A 115 -16.20 -0.45 5.40
C ARG A 115 -15.67 -1.27 4.24
N TYR A 116 -15.91 -0.79 3.03
CA TYR A 116 -15.34 -1.37 1.81
C TYR A 116 -14.03 -0.65 1.46
N VAL A 117 -12.91 -1.29 1.75
CA VAL A 117 -11.57 -0.77 1.48
C VAL A 117 -10.78 -1.82 0.72
N ASP A 118 -10.26 -1.45 -0.44
CA ASP A 118 -9.34 -2.28 -1.19
C ASP A 118 -7.96 -2.21 -0.51
N VAL A 119 -7.40 -3.37 -0.14
CA VAL A 119 -6.10 -3.47 0.53
C VAL A 119 -5.07 -4.07 -0.42
N THR A 120 -4.03 -3.33 -0.77
CA THR A 120 -2.97 -3.80 -1.67
C THR A 120 -1.62 -3.69 -0.97
N LEU A 121 -0.89 -4.80 -0.90
CA LEU A 121 0.48 -4.84 -0.44
C LEU A 121 1.40 -4.94 -1.67
N ILE A 122 2.44 -4.10 -1.77
CA ILE A 122 3.30 -4.01 -2.95
C ILE A 122 4.77 -4.15 -2.56
N ASP A 123 5.43 -5.18 -3.08
CA ASP A 123 6.88 -5.33 -3.00
C ASP A 123 7.57 -4.40 -4.00
N VAL A 124 8.24 -3.36 -3.51
CA VAL A 124 8.99 -2.40 -4.31
C VAL A 124 10.51 -2.57 -4.21
N THR A 125 10.98 -3.74 -3.75
CA THR A 125 12.42 -4.03 -3.59
C THR A 125 13.20 -3.84 -4.89
N ARG A 126 12.60 -4.19 -6.02
CA ARG A 126 13.20 -4.07 -7.37
C ARG A 126 12.64 -2.90 -8.18
N CYS A 127 12.03 -1.91 -7.52
CA CYS A 127 11.54 -0.72 -8.22
C CYS A 127 12.72 0.06 -8.79
N ASP A 128 12.68 0.28 -10.10
CA ASP A 128 13.67 0.99 -10.91
C ASP A 128 13.11 2.25 -11.57
N ASP A 129 11.81 2.55 -11.39
CA ASP A 129 11.10 3.69 -11.99
C ASP A 129 10.05 4.21 -10.99
N GLY A 130 10.47 5.18 -10.17
CA GLY A 130 9.64 5.78 -9.11
C GLY A 130 8.50 6.64 -9.67
N GLU A 131 8.72 7.35 -10.78
CA GLU A 131 7.70 8.16 -11.44
C GLU A 131 6.54 7.28 -11.91
N ARG A 132 6.85 6.14 -12.54
CA ARG A 132 5.85 5.18 -12.96
C ARG A 132 5.15 4.53 -11.77
N LEU A 133 5.88 4.21 -10.70
CA LEU A 133 5.25 3.73 -9.46
C LEU A 133 4.25 4.76 -8.93
N ALA A 134 4.61 6.04 -8.89
CA ALA A 134 3.72 7.12 -8.47
C ALA A 134 2.47 7.18 -9.36
N ASP A 135 2.63 7.08 -10.69
CA ASP A 135 1.50 7.01 -11.63
C ASP A 135 0.56 5.85 -11.30
N ARG A 136 1.09 4.65 -11.05
CA ARG A 136 0.29 3.46 -10.70
C ARG A 136 -0.49 3.65 -9.41
N LEU A 137 0.12 4.24 -8.39
CA LEU A 137 -0.53 4.50 -7.11
C LEU A 137 -1.64 5.54 -7.26
N LEU A 138 -1.39 6.63 -7.99
CA LEU A 138 -2.37 7.68 -8.25
C LEU A 138 -3.54 7.18 -9.12
N GLU A 139 -3.25 6.38 -10.13
CA GLU A 139 -4.26 5.71 -10.97
C GLU A 139 -5.18 4.85 -10.09
N ARG A 140 -4.59 4.01 -9.22
CA ARG A 140 -5.33 3.12 -8.32
C ARG A 140 -6.24 3.91 -7.37
N ILE A 141 -5.71 4.95 -6.72
CA ILE A 141 -6.46 5.74 -5.75
C ILE A 141 -7.57 6.57 -6.42
N SER A 142 -7.33 7.04 -7.64
CA SER A 142 -8.33 7.77 -8.43
C SER A 142 -9.48 6.87 -8.90
N GLY A 143 -9.23 5.57 -9.05
CA GLY A 143 -10.25 4.57 -9.39
C GLY A 143 -11.32 4.33 -8.30
N SER A 144 -12.38 3.61 -8.69
CA SER A 144 -13.37 3.07 -7.76
C SER A 144 -12.80 1.88 -6.97
N ALA A 145 -13.17 1.78 -5.69
CA ALA A 145 -12.94 0.57 -4.90
C ALA A 145 -13.97 -0.52 -5.26
N GLY A 146 -13.74 -1.75 -4.82
CA GLY A 146 -14.67 -2.87 -4.96
C GLY A 146 -14.51 -3.73 -6.22
N GLY A 147 -13.53 -3.40 -7.08
CA GLY A 147 -13.13 -4.29 -8.17
C GLY A 147 -12.32 -5.49 -7.65
N TYR A 148 -11.39 -5.24 -6.73
CA TYR A 148 -10.57 -6.27 -6.11
C TYR A 148 -10.24 -5.92 -4.65
N PRO A 149 -10.79 -6.68 -3.69
CA PRO A 149 -10.80 -6.30 -2.28
C PRO A 149 -9.44 -6.40 -1.59
N ALA A 150 -8.60 -7.34 -2.02
CA ALA A 150 -7.32 -7.63 -1.37
C ALA A 150 -6.32 -8.19 -2.39
N ALA A 151 -5.08 -7.70 -2.35
CA ALA A 151 -4.02 -8.16 -3.25
C ALA A 151 -2.62 -8.03 -2.62
N ALA A 152 -1.72 -8.90 -3.04
CA ALA A 152 -0.29 -8.73 -2.86
C ALA A 152 0.39 -8.79 -4.24
N LEU A 153 1.15 -7.75 -4.56
CA LEU A 153 1.77 -7.56 -5.87
C LEU A 153 3.25 -7.25 -5.67
N THR A 154 4.02 -7.46 -6.73
CA THR A 154 5.39 -7.03 -6.87
C THR A 154 5.48 -5.87 -7.85
N TRP A 155 6.59 -5.13 -7.83
CA TRP A 155 6.87 -4.12 -8.84
C TRP A 155 6.75 -4.67 -10.26
N SER A 156 7.26 -5.89 -10.51
CA SER A 156 7.14 -6.54 -11.82
C SER A 156 5.69 -6.75 -12.26
N ASP A 157 4.77 -6.99 -11.33
CA ASP A 157 3.36 -7.23 -11.67
C ASP A 157 2.66 -5.94 -12.15
N ILE A 158 3.13 -4.77 -11.72
CA ILE A 158 2.48 -3.47 -11.98
C ILE A 158 3.32 -2.51 -12.82
N ARG A 159 4.50 -2.96 -13.28
CA ARG A 159 5.39 -2.16 -14.12
C ARG A 159 4.69 -1.76 -15.42
N ASP A 160 4.17 -2.76 -16.14
CA ASP A 160 3.63 -2.56 -17.48
C ASP A 160 2.10 -2.42 -17.49
N VAL A 161 1.42 -2.79 -16.40
CA VAL A 161 -0.04 -2.74 -16.27
C VAL A 161 -0.49 -1.99 -15.01
N SER A 162 -1.73 -1.53 -14.97
CA SER A 162 -2.27 -0.85 -13.79
C SER A 162 -2.42 -1.81 -12.62
N ILE A 163 -2.41 -1.30 -11.38
CA ILE A 163 -2.66 -2.11 -10.17
C ILE A 163 -3.99 -2.86 -10.27
N ALA A 164 -5.02 -2.21 -10.82
CA ALA A 164 -6.32 -2.82 -11.03
C ALA A 164 -6.24 -4.03 -12.00
N ALA A 165 -5.55 -3.86 -13.13
CA ALA A 165 -5.38 -4.93 -14.12
C ALA A 165 -4.52 -6.09 -13.58
N ALA A 166 -3.43 -5.79 -12.87
CA ALA A 166 -2.58 -6.81 -12.25
C ALA A 166 -3.35 -7.68 -11.24
N THR A 167 -4.28 -7.07 -10.52
CA THR A 167 -5.11 -7.78 -9.55
C THR A 167 -6.14 -8.70 -10.21
N THR A 168 -6.62 -8.36 -11.41
CA THR A 168 -7.49 -9.24 -12.21
C THR A 168 -6.75 -10.48 -12.72
N ALA A 169 -5.51 -10.32 -13.19
CA ALA A 169 -4.76 -11.37 -13.87
C ALA A 169 -4.27 -12.49 -12.93
N GLY A 170 -4.06 -12.21 -11.65
CA GLY A 170 -3.60 -13.20 -10.67
C GLY A 170 -4.64 -14.23 -10.21
N ASN A 171 -5.91 -14.09 -10.63
CA ASN A 171 -7.03 -14.96 -10.26
C ASN A 171 -7.54 -15.85 -11.41
N CYS A 172 -6.77 -16.00 -12.49
CA CYS A 172 -7.06 -16.88 -13.63
C CYS A 172 -6.29 -18.20 -13.57
#